data_AF-A0A2E5E5L6-F1
#
_entry.id   AF-A0A2E5E5L6-F1
#
_cell.length_a   1.000
_cell.length_b   1.000
_cell.length_c   1.000
_cell.angle_alpha   90.00
_cell.angle_beta   90.00
_cell.angle_gamma   90.00
#
_symmetry.space_group_name_H-M   'P 1'
#
loop_
_entity.id
_entity.type
_entity.pdbx_description
1 polymer ?
#
loop_
_entity_poly.entity_id
_entity_poly.type
_entity_poly.pdbx_seq_one_letter_code
_entity_poly.pdbx_strand_id
1 'polypeptide(L)'
;MILDELRAHNFPDLIQGTDGHPECLDCGRVIWSDPKLAAAAIIPFDNGIVLVQRAIEPAVGKWSFPSGYVNRGEIVEKAIEREALEECALQVSVVKLIGLYSEQNNPVVLAVYEANVIGGTLQSADDETLDVRVFPVNKLPDLAFEHDQRILTDWLISQDV
;
A
#
# COMPACT_ATOMS: atom_id res chain seq x y z
N MET A 1 -7.96 -12.50 -28.79
CA MET A 1 -7.06 -12.90 -27.69
C MET A 1 -6.42 -11.62 -27.20
N ILE A 2 -6.88 -10.94 -26.14
CA ILE A 2 -7.19 -11.44 -24.80
C ILE A 2 -8.38 -10.63 -24.28
N LEU A 3 -9.58 -11.25 -24.25
CA LEU A 3 -10.77 -10.75 -23.55
C LEU A 3 -11.32 -11.81 -22.58
N ASP A 4 -10.60 -12.91 -22.38
CA ASP A 4 -11.15 -14.13 -21.75
C ASP A 4 -10.75 -14.34 -20.28
N GLU A 5 -9.92 -13.49 -19.66
CA GLU A 5 -9.46 -13.72 -18.28
C GLU A 5 -10.23 -12.97 -17.18
N LEU A 6 -11.20 -12.11 -17.53
CA LEU A 6 -12.09 -11.49 -16.53
C LEU A 6 -13.35 -12.34 -16.21
N ARG A 7 -13.46 -13.55 -16.77
CA ARG A 7 -14.62 -14.46 -16.56
C ARG A 7 -14.64 -15.21 -15.22
N ALA A 8 -13.74 -14.91 -14.29
CA ALA A 8 -13.74 -15.56 -12.97
C ALA A 8 -14.56 -14.83 -11.90
N HIS A 9 -15.26 -13.73 -12.20
CA HIS A 9 -16.15 -13.07 -11.25
C HIS A 9 -17.57 -13.04 -11.82
N ASN A 10 -18.38 -13.97 -11.30
CA ASN A 10 -19.74 -14.27 -11.71
C ASN A 10 -20.73 -13.19 -11.22
N PHE A 11 -20.50 -11.92 -11.58
CA PHE A 11 -21.48 -10.85 -11.32
C PHE A 11 -22.44 -10.77 -12.51
N PRO A 12 -23.75 -11.05 -12.32
CA PRO A 12 -24.73 -10.89 -13.39
C PRO A 12 -24.86 -9.42 -13.77
N ASP A 13 -25.46 -9.18 -14.93
CA ASP A 13 -25.74 -7.86 -15.52
C ASP A 13 -26.12 -6.84 -14.42
N LEU A 14 -25.28 -5.82 -14.22
CA LEU A 14 -25.50 -4.76 -13.24
C LEU A 14 -26.41 -3.68 -13.83
N ILE A 15 -27.38 -3.19 -13.08
CA ILE A 15 -28.17 -2.01 -13.44
C ILE A 15 -27.77 -0.79 -12.61
N GLN A 16 -28.07 0.40 -13.12
CA GLN A 16 -27.96 1.63 -12.35
C GLN A 16 -29.03 1.62 -11.24
N GLY A 17 -28.58 1.48 -9.98
CA GLY A 17 -29.44 1.56 -8.81
C GLY A 17 -29.91 2.98 -8.52
N THR A 18 -30.91 3.10 -7.63
CA THR A 18 -31.60 4.38 -7.36
C THR A 18 -30.70 5.44 -6.71
N ASP A 19 -29.63 5.00 -6.05
CA ASP A 19 -28.73 5.85 -5.27
C ASP A 19 -27.38 6.08 -6.01
N GLY A 20 -27.30 5.69 -7.29
CA GLY A 20 -26.09 5.81 -8.11
C GLY A 20 -25.11 4.64 -7.98
N HIS A 21 -25.42 3.66 -7.12
CA HIS A 21 -24.67 2.42 -6.96
C HIS A 21 -25.19 1.33 -7.89
N PRO A 22 -24.33 0.51 -8.52
CA PRO A 22 -24.82 -0.62 -9.31
C PRO A 22 -25.59 -1.63 -8.45
N GLU A 23 -26.64 -2.23 -8.99
CA GLU A 23 -27.42 -3.28 -8.33
C GLU A 23 -27.40 -4.57 -9.14
N CYS A 24 -27.35 -5.71 -8.43
CA CYS A 24 -27.48 -7.04 -9.03
C CYS A 24 -28.92 -7.28 -9.50
N LEU A 25 -29.09 -7.56 -10.79
CA LEU A 25 -30.40 -7.81 -11.38
C LEU A 25 -31.14 -9.05 -10.86
N ASP A 26 -30.42 -10.06 -10.38
CA ASP A 26 -31.00 -11.33 -9.94
C ASP A 26 -31.51 -11.27 -8.49
N CYS A 27 -30.75 -10.64 -7.60
CA CYS A 27 -31.03 -10.66 -6.15
C CYS A 27 -31.24 -9.29 -5.51
N GLY A 28 -31.15 -8.20 -6.27
CA GLY A 28 -31.35 -6.83 -5.77
C GLY A 28 -30.25 -6.34 -4.83
N ARG A 29 -29.10 -7.02 -4.77
CA ARG A 29 -27.97 -6.59 -3.94
C ARG A 29 -27.31 -5.34 -4.52
N VAL A 30 -27.19 -4.29 -3.72
CA VAL A 30 -26.39 -3.09 -4.04
C VAL A 30 -24.90 -3.41 -4.00
N ILE A 31 -24.16 -2.95 -5.02
CA ILE A 31 -22.72 -3.06 -5.16
C ILE A 31 -22.10 -1.70 -4.82
N TRP A 32 -21.27 -1.70 -3.79
CA TRP A 32 -20.56 -0.50 -3.36
C TRP A 32 -19.19 -0.43 -4.04
N SER A 33 -18.90 0.71 -4.67
CA SER A 33 -17.56 1.04 -5.17
C SER A 33 -16.75 1.67 -4.02
N ASP A 34 -16.48 0.87 -3.00
CA ASP A 34 -15.75 1.31 -1.81
C ASP A 34 -14.29 1.62 -2.14
N PRO A 35 -13.65 2.56 -1.42
CA PRO A 35 -12.23 2.75 -1.57
C PRO A 35 -11.47 1.48 -1.17
N LYS A 36 -10.41 1.16 -1.92
CA LYS A 36 -9.51 0.07 -1.59
C LYS A 36 -8.51 0.54 -0.52
N LEU A 37 -8.41 -0.21 0.57
CA LEU A 37 -7.39 0.04 1.58
C LEU A 37 -6.04 -0.52 1.13
N ALA A 38 -5.03 0.32 1.12
CA ALA A 38 -3.62 -0.05 1.07
C ALA A 38 -2.95 0.25 2.41
N ALA A 39 -1.94 -0.52 2.77
CA ALA A 39 -1.12 -0.31 3.95
C ALA A 39 0.34 -0.11 3.53
N ALA A 40 1.00 0.88 4.12
CA ALA A 40 2.42 1.17 3.91
C ALA A 40 3.17 1.24 5.23
N ALA A 41 4.46 0.93 5.19
CA ALA A 41 5.34 0.99 6.34
C ALA A 41 6.48 1.98 6.16
N ILE A 42 6.66 2.85 7.16
CA ILE A 42 7.94 3.49 7.40
C ILE A 42 8.73 2.55 8.30
N ILE A 43 9.84 2.05 7.79
CA ILE A 43 10.70 1.09 8.49
C ILE A 43 12.05 1.76 8.75
N PRO A 44 12.29 2.31 9.96
CA PRO A 44 13.61 2.76 10.35
C PRO A 44 14.59 1.58 10.35
N PHE A 45 15.72 1.75 9.67
CA PHE A 45 16.75 0.72 9.55
C PHE A 45 18.13 1.37 9.45
N ASP A 46 19.07 0.91 10.27
CA ASP A 46 20.38 1.53 10.47
C ASP A 46 20.27 3.05 10.71
N ASN A 47 20.76 3.88 9.78
CA ASN A 47 20.75 5.34 9.85
C ASN A 47 19.75 5.97 8.88
N GLY A 48 18.71 5.24 8.47
CA GLY A 48 17.75 5.72 7.49
C GLY A 48 16.42 4.97 7.54
N ILE A 49 15.71 4.99 6.42
CA ILE A 49 14.46 4.27 6.22
C ILE A 49 14.57 3.35 5.01
N VAL A 50 13.88 2.22 5.06
CA VAL A 50 13.76 1.30 3.92
C VAL A 50 12.80 1.88 2.89
N LEU A 51 13.24 1.90 1.62
CA LEU A 51 12.40 2.19 0.47
C LEU A 51 12.54 1.09 -0.57
N VAL A 52 11.49 0.88 -1.34
CA VAL A 52 11.41 -0.04 -2.48
C VAL A 52 11.33 0.74 -3.78
N GLN A 53 11.97 0.26 -4.83
CA GLN A 53 11.89 0.84 -6.18
C GLN A 53 10.83 0.08 -6.98
N ARG A 54 9.78 0.76 -7.40
CA ARG A 54 8.59 0.13 -8.00
C ARG A 54 8.89 -0.46 -9.39
N ALA A 55 8.50 -1.70 -9.64
CA ALA A 55 8.53 -2.35 -10.95
C ALA A 55 7.19 -2.22 -11.72
N ILE A 56 6.13 -1.76 -11.04
CA ILE A 56 4.76 -1.70 -11.55
C ILE A 56 4.20 -0.28 -11.57
N GLU A 57 3.26 -0.02 -12.48
CA GLU A 57 2.54 1.25 -12.54
C GLU A 57 1.55 1.41 -11.37
N PRO A 58 1.27 2.64 -10.91
CA PRO A 58 1.88 3.90 -11.35
C PRO A 58 3.34 4.05 -10.89
N ALA A 59 4.11 4.92 -11.55
CA ALA A 59 5.42 5.42 -11.12
C ALA A 59 6.56 4.37 -11.10
N VAL A 60 6.64 3.54 -12.15
CA VAL A 60 7.74 2.59 -12.36
C VAL A 60 9.10 3.29 -12.24
N GLY A 61 10.03 2.66 -11.51
CA GLY A 61 11.39 3.15 -11.30
C GLY A 61 11.52 4.24 -10.23
N LYS A 62 10.42 4.73 -9.65
CA LYS A 62 10.45 5.63 -8.49
C LYS A 62 10.49 4.84 -7.18
N TRP A 63 10.94 5.51 -6.11
CA TRP A 63 11.06 4.92 -4.78
C TRP A 63 9.79 5.20 -3.97
N SER A 64 9.30 4.21 -3.24
CA SER A 64 8.17 4.34 -2.33
C SER A 64 8.44 3.61 -1.02
N PHE A 65 7.59 3.85 -0.03
CA PHE A 65 7.52 2.98 1.14
C PHE A 65 7.14 1.57 0.72
N PRO A 66 7.62 0.53 1.42
CA PRO A 66 7.05 -0.80 1.31
C PRO A 66 5.55 -0.76 1.57
N SER A 67 4.75 -1.29 0.66
CA SER A 67 3.30 -1.11 0.70
C SER A 67 2.55 -2.04 -0.22
N GLY A 68 1.31 -2.36 0.16
CA GLY A 68 0.41 -3.06 -0.74
C GLY A 68 -1.02 -3.10 -0.23
N TYR A 69 -1.86 -3.82 -0.96
CA TYR A 69 -3.28 -3.84 -0.68
C TYR A 69 -3.62 -4.75 0.50
N VAL A 70 -4.50 -4.26 1.38
CA VAL A 70 -5.02 -5.09 2.47
C VAL A 70 -6.01 -6.11 1.88
N ASN A 71 -5.77 -7.39 2.12
CA ASN A 71 -6.63 -8.46 1.65
C ASN A 71 -7.96 -8.48 2.39
N ARG A 72 -8.99 -9.03 1.75
CA ARG A 72 -10.33 -9.11 2.36
C ARG A 72 -10.28 -9.96 3.63
N GLY A 73 -10.61 -9.36 4.77
CA GLY A 73 -10.59 -10.03 6.08
C GLY A 73 -9.20 -10.10 6.72
N GLU A 74 -8.18 -9.52 6.10
CA GLU A 74 -6.84 -9.38 6.66
C GLU A 74 -6.80 -8.23 7.68
N ILE A 75 -6.08 -8.45 8.79
CA ILE A 75 -5.77 -7.39 9.76
C ILE A 75 -4.76 -6.44 9.10
N VAL A 76 -4.98 -5.12 9.18
CA VAL A 76 -4.17 -4.12 8.47
C VAL A 76 -2.69 -4.24 8.82
N GLU A 77 -2.36 -4.43 10.10
CA GLU A 77 -1.00 -4.63 10.58
C GLU A 77 -0.37 -5.91 10.04
N LYS A 78 -1.17 -6.96 9.77
CA LYS A 78 -0.68 -8.20 9.14
C LYS A 78 -0.42 -8.04 7.66
N ALA A 79 -1.17 -7.19 6.96
CA ALA A 79 -0.81 -6.81 5.59
C ALA A 79 0.59 -6.18 5.57
N ILE A 80 0.89 -5.28 6.51
CA ILE A 80 2.22 -4.64 6.60
C ILE A 80 3.34 -5.67 6.83
N GLU A 81 3.13 -6.61 7.76
CA GLU A 81 4.11 -7.67 8.01
C GLU A 81 4.34 -8.54 6.76
N ARG A 82 3.29 -8.81 5.98
CA ARG A 82 3.36 -9.57 4.74
C ARG A 82 4.08 -8.79 3.64
N GLU A 83 3.68 -7.56 3.36
CA GLU A 83 4.30 -6.73 2.30
C GLU A 83 5.78 -6.47 2.59
N ALA A 84 6.15 -6.17 3.85
CA ALA A 84 7.55 -6.00 4.23
C ALA A 84 8.40 -7.28 4.02
N LEU A 85 7.79 -8.45 4.19
CA LEU A 85 8.45 -9.72 3.92
C LEU A 85 8.57 -9.99 2.42
N GLU A 86 7.50 -9.73 1.66
CA GLU A 86 7.40 -9.96 0.21
C GLU A 86 8.32 -9.01 -0.58
N GLU A 87 8.31 -7.71 -0.29
CA GLU A 87 9.07 -6.71 -1.04
C GLU A 87 10.53 -6.57 -0.56
N CYS A 88 10.77 -6.73 0.75
CA CYS A 88 12.04 -6.37 1.39
C CYS A 88 12.78 -7.52 2.07
N ALA A 89 12.22 -8.74 2.11
CA ALA A 89 12.73 -9.87 2.90
C ALA A 89 12.93 -9.55 4.39
N LEU A 90 12.16 -8.59 4.93
CA LEU A 90 12.22 -8.18 6.32
C LEU A 90 11.02 -8.70 7.11
N GLN A 91 11.29 -9.21 8.31
CA GLN A 91 10.24 -9.46 9.31
C GLN A 91 10.12 -8.21 10.18
N VAL A 92 8.93 -7.64 10.26
CA VAL A 92 8.67 -6.42 11.01
C VAL A 92 7.61 -6.62 12.08
N SER A 93 7.62 -5.76 13.10
CA SER A 93 6.53 -5.61 14.06
C SER A 93 6.01 -4.18 13.96
N VAL A 94 4.69 -4.04 13.72
CA VAL A 94 4.03 -2.74 13.69
C VAL A 94 4.10 -2.07 15.07
N VAL A 95 4.43 -0.78 15.08
CA VAL A 95 4.59 0.04 16.29
C VAL A 95 3.37 0.92 16.52
N LYS A 96 3.07 1.80 15.55
CA LYS A 96 2.00 2.79 15.66
C LYS A 96 1.49 3.19 14.28
N LEU A 97 0.21 3.57 14.21
CA LEU A 97 -0.35 4.25 13.06
C LEU A 97 0.19 5.69 13.01
N ILE A 98 0.70 6.11 11.86
CA ILE A 98 1.12 7.50 11.60
C ILE A 98 -0.06 8.30 11.07
N GLY A 99 -0.80 7.76 10.12
CA GLY A 99 -1.96 8.45 9.56
C GLY A 99 -2.70 7.66 8.49
N LEU A 100 -3.85 8.22 8.11
CA LEU A 100 -4.64 7.81 6.95
C LEU A 100 -4.57 8.92 5.91
N TYR A 101 -4.22 8.56 4.68
CA TYR A 101 -4.03 9.48 3.56
C TYR A 101 -4.97 9.10 2.42
N SER A 102 -5.69 10.10 1.89
CA SER A 102 -6.63 9.94 0.80
C SER A 102 -6.65 11.21 -0.04
N GLU A 103 -6.86 11.08 -1.34
CA GLU A 103 -6.85 12.19 -2.30
C GLU A 103 -8.17 12.26 -3.07
N GLN A 104 -8.51 13.45 -3.54
CA GLN A 104 -9.70 13.64 -4.36
C GLN A 104 -9.58 12.81 -5.66
N ASN A 105 -10.64 12.06 -6.00
CA ASN A 105 -10.71 11.17 -7.16
C ASN A 105 -9.72 9.99 -7.16
N ASN A 106 -9.10 9.68 -6.02
CA ASN A 106 -8.29 8.47 -5.86
C ASN A 106 -9.10 7.41 -5.10
N PRO A 107 -9.34 6.21 -5.66
CA PRO A 107 -10.11 5.17 -4.99
C PRO A 107 -9.31 4.43 -3.91
N VAL A 108 -8.05 4.80 -3.65
CA VAL A 108 -7.21 4.18 -2.62
C VAL A 108 -7.12 5.07 -1.38
N VAL A 109 -7.31 4.46 -0.22
CA VAL A 109 -6.94 5.05 1.07
C VAL A 109 -5.67 4.35 1.54
N LEU A 110 -4.64 5.13 1.86
CA LEU A 110 -3.36 4.62 2.33
C LEU A 110 -3.27 4.76 3.85
N ALA A 111 -3.15 3.64 4.55
CA ALA A 111 -2.85 3.62 5.99
C ALA A 111 -1.35 3.43 6.20
N VAL A 112 -0.69 4.40 6.82
CA VAL A 112 0.76 4.37 7.02
C VAL A 112 1.08 4.11 8.47
N TYR A 113 1.94 3.12 8.72
CA TYR A 113 2.41 2.77 10.05
C TYR A 113 3.93 2.88 10.13
N GLU A 114 4.42 3.06 11.35
CA GLU A 114 5.81 2.76 11.68
C GLU A 114 5.94 1.29 12.06
N ALA A 115 6.97 0.61 11.57
CA ALA A 115 7.27 -0.76 11.92
C ALA A 115 8.77 -0.96 12.17
N ASN A 116 9.11 -1.75 13.20
CA ASN A 116 10.49 -2.07 13.55
C ASN A 116 10.88 -3.42 12.98
N VAL A 117 12.11 -3.54 12.48
CA VAL A 117 12.65 -4.82 12.04
C VAL A 117 12.93 -5.72 13.24
N ILE A 118 12.42 -6.95 13.16
CA ILE A 118 12.59 -8.01 14.18
C ILE A 118 13.32 -9.23 13.62
N GLY A 119 13.58 -9.27 12.30
CA GLY A 119 14.30 -10.36 11.64
C GLY A 119 14.41 -10.17 10.13
N GLY A 120 15.06 -11.12 9.46
CA GLY A 120 15.27 -11.09 8.01
C GLY A 120 16.59 -10.43 7.59
N THR A 121 16.75 -10.25 6.29
CA THR A 121 17.92 -9.59 5.69
C THR A 121 17.45 -8.81 4.49
N LEU A 122 17.73 -7.51 4.47
CA LEU A 122 17.22 -6.59 3.47
C LEU A 122 17.64 -7.03 2.05
N GLN A 123 16.66 -7.39 1.24
CA GLN A 123 16.85 -7.80 -0.15
C GLN A 123 15.52 -7.67 -0.90
N SER A 124 15.56 -7.28 -2.18
CA SER A 124 14.36 -7.39 -3.02
C SER A 124 13.97 -8.88 -3.11
N ALA A 125 12.69 -9.16 -2.89
CA ALA A 125 12.17 -10.50 -2.73
C ALA A 125 10.93 -10.84 -3.58
N ASP A 126 10.49 -9.93 -4.45
CA ASP A 126 9.37 -10.14 -5.37
C ASP A 126 9.62 -9.59 -6.80
N ASP A 127 8.63 -9.80 -7.67
CA ASP A 127 8.65 -9.32 -9.06
C ASP A 127 8.12 -7.87 -9.21
N GLU A 128 7.59 -7.29 -8.12
CA GLU A 128 7.03 -5.93 -8.09
C GLU A 128 8.04 -4.87 -7.61
N THR A 129 9.20 -5.31 -7.11
CA THR A 129 10.29 -4.49 -6.57
C THR A 129 11.58 -4.62 -7.39
N LEU A 130 11.97 -3.57 -8.10
CA LEU A 130 13.23 -3.52 -8.85
C LEU A 130 14.46 -3.50 -7.95
N ASP A 131 14.36 -2.85 -6.79
CA ASP A 131 15.46 -2.68 -5.85
C ASP A 131 14.92 -2.30 -4.45
N VAL A 132 15.70 -2.57 -3.40
CA VAL A 132 15.38 -2.16 -2.04
C VAL A 132 16.63 -1.58 -1.38
N ARG A 133 16.49 -0.41 -0.76
CA ARG A 133 17.63 0.30 -0.16
C ARG A 133 17.23 1.10 1.06
N VAL A 134 18.24 1.36 1.89
CA VAL A 134 18.14 2.28 3.02
C VAL A 134 18.57 3.67 2.58
N PHE A 135 17.73 4.67 2.83
CA PHE A 135 18.06 6.07 2.58
C PHE A 135 18.02 6.89 3.87
N PRO A 136 19.06 7.70 4.14
CA PRO A 136 19.00 8.70 5.20
C PRO A 136 17.83 9.66 4.94
N VAL A 137 17.08 10.00 5.98
CA VAL A 137 15.87 10.86 5.85
C VAL A 137 16.21 12.26 5.31
N ASN A 138 17.44 12.74 5.54
CA ASN A 138 17.93 14.01 5.01
C ASN A 138 18.49 13.91 3.57
N LYS A 139 18.47 12.72 2.96
CA LYS A 139 19.02 12.45 1.62
C LYS A 139 18.17 11.39 0.91
N LEU A 140 16.86 11.58 0.93
CA LEU A 140 15.91 10.72 0.23
C LEU A 140 16.01 10.92 -1.29
N PRO A 141 15.71 9.88 -2.09
CA PRO A 141 15.56 10.00 -3.53
C PRO A 141 14.23 10.71 -3.86
N ASP A 142 13.98 10.94 -5.15
CA ASP A 142 12.64 11.31 -5.61
C ASP A 142 11.65 10.17 -5.29
N LEU A 143 10.65 10.50 -4.49
CA LEU A 143 9.59 9.57 -4.11
C LEU A 143 8.51 9.48 -5.20
N ALA A 144 7.79 8.37 -5.21
CA ALA A 144 6.83 8.03 -6.24
C ALA A 144 5.60 8.95 -6.23
N PHE A 145 5.18 9.43 -5.05
CA PHE A 145 3.94 10.17 -4.90
C PHE A 145 4.12 11.47 -4.12
N GLU A 146 3.32 12.49 -4.47
CA GLU A 146 3.39 13.80 -3.83
C GLU A 146 3.03 13.75 -2.33
N HIS A 147 2.12 12.84 -1.94
CA HIS A 147 1.74 12.65 -0.53
C HIS A 147 2.86 12.08 0.35
N ASP A 148 3.91 11.50 -0.23
CA ASP A 148 5.01 10.88 0.54
C ASP A 148 5.75 11.92 1.41
N GLN A 149 5.86 13.16 0.95
CA GLN A 149 6.47 14.24 1.75
C GLN A 149 5.66 14.58 3.00
N ARG A 150 4.34 14.56 2.89
CA ARG A 150 3.45 14.78 4.03
C ARG A 150 3.57 13.63 5.03
N ILE A 151 3.59 12.40 4.54
CA ILE A 151 3.77 11.19 5.36
C ILE A 151 5.07 11.27 6.18
N LEU A 152 6.19 11.64 5.54
CA LEU A 152 7.47 11.81 6.23
C LEU A 152 7.42 12.88 7.31
N THR A 153 6.76 13.99 7.01
CA THR A 153 6.63 15.10 7.97
C THR A 153 5.83 14.67 9.19
N ASP A 154 4.68 14.02 9.00
CA ASP A 154 3.84 13.52 10.08
C ASP A 154 4.59 12.48 10.93
N TRP A 155 5.34 11.58 10.28
CA TRP A 155 6.17 10.60 10.97
C TRP A 155 7.27 11.25 11.80
N LEU A 156 8.02 12.21 11.25
CA LEU A 156 9.07 12.94 11.96
C LEU A 156 8.52 13.67 13.19
N ILE A 157 7.39 14.37 13.05
CA ILE A 157 6.71 15.03 14.17
C ILE A 157 6.34 14.00 15.25
N SER A 158 5.91 12.80 14.85
CA SER A 158 5.55 11.74 15.80
C SER A 158 6.74 11.14 16.56
N GLN A 159 7.99 11.47 16.19
CA GLN A 159 9.20 11.06 16.92
C GLN A 159 9.59 12.03 18.03
N ASP A 160 9.14 13.29 17.95
CA ASP A 160 9.47 14.35 18.91
C ASP A 160 8.52 14.39 20.13
N VAL A 161 7.62 13.40 20.25
CA VAL A 161 6.57 13.31 21.28
C VAL A 161 6.91 12.29 22.35
#